data_AF-A0A9X1RCL2-F1
#
_entry.id   AF-A0A9X1RCL2-F1
#
_cell.length_a   1.000
_cell.length_b   1.000
_cell.length_c   1.000
_cell.angle_alpha   90.00
_cell.angle_beta   90.00
_cell.angle_gamma   90.00
#
_symmetry.space_group_name_H-M   'P 1'
#
loop_
_entity.id
_entity.type
_entity.pdbx_description
1 polymer ?
#
loop_
_entity_poly.entity_id
_entity_poly.type
_entity_poly.pdbx_seq_one_letter_code
_entity_poly.pdbx_strand_id
1 'polypeptide(L)'
;MHLSDFVLLLNTLWFGGAFIQFSIAQTNTLKILLPREERSNPIAPTLAASVAFLGGMNLPIGLLSFYLLAARPSFFQPVEAQLALFLFFAACHFSQFAYNLPVLMRGGRVGVAYWPVLKGPMLRIFVIDATLFAANLGVALLLISR
;
A
#
# COMPACT_ATOMS: atom_id res chain seq x y z
N MET A 1 22.93 -8.77 -1.23
CA MET A 1 21.58 -8.47 -0.67
C MET A 1 20.75 -9.73 -0.76
N HIS A 2 20.16 -10.15 0.34
CA HIS A 2 19.19 -11.23 0.35
C HIS A 2 17.86 -10.76 -0.24
N LEU A 3 17.03 -11.70 -0.72
CA LEU A 3 15.70 -11.40 -1.23
C LEU A 3 14.85 -10.63 -0.19
N SER A 4 14.94 -10.99 1.09
CA SER A 4 14.26 -10.30 2.18
C SER A 4 14.66 -8.82 2.29
N ASP A 5 15.93 -8.48 2.06
CA ASP A 5 16.42 -7.09 2.08
C ASP A 5 15.77 -6.28 0.96
N PHE A 6 15.66 -6.86 -0.23
CA PHE A 6 15.04 -6.22 -1.37
C PHE A 6 13.53 -6.00 -1.15
N VAL A 7 12.84 -7.00 -0.61
CA VAL A 7 11.40 -6.89 -0.30
C VAL A 7 11.15 -5.83 0.79
N LEU A 8 11.97 -5.79 1.85
CA LEU A 8 11.87 -4.73 2.87
C LEU A 8 12.12 -3.34 2.28
N LEU A 9 13.09 -3.19 1.39
CA LEU A 9 13.33 -1.92 0.69
C LEU A 9 12.10 -1.49 -0.12
N LEU A 10 11.52 -2.42 -0.90
CA LEU A 10 10.33 -2.12 -1.68
C LEU A 10 9.13 -1.76 -0.80
N ASN A 11 8.91 -2.47 0.31
CA ASN A 11 7.88 -2.14 1.29
C ASN A 11 8.11 -0.72 1.85
N THR A 12 9.34 -0.38 2.23
CA THR A 12 9.69 0.98 2.72
C THR A 12 9.33 2.04 1.69
N LEU A 13 9.78 1.85 0.45
CA LEU A 13 9.54 2.82 -0.62
C LEU A 13 8.05 2.94 -0.95
N TRP A 14 7.33 1.83 -0.98
CA TRP A 14 5.91 1.83 -1.33
C TRP A 14 5.03 2.41 -0.24
N PHE A 15 5.19 1.99 1.02
CA PHE A 15 4.44 2.55 2.13
C PHE A 15 4.80 4.01 2.41
N GLY A 16 6.08 4.39 2.26
CA GLY A 16 6.51 5.79 2.32
C GLY A 16 5.93 6.63 1.17
N GLY A 17 5.94 6.09 -0.05
CA GLY A 17 5.32 6.72 -1.22
C GLY A 17 3.80 6.87 -1.05
N ALA A 18 3.13 5.86 -0.49
CA ALA A 18 1.71 5.91 -0.15
C ALA A 18 1.44 7.02 0.89
N PHE A 19 2.23 7.12 1.96
CA PHE A 19 2.12 8.23 2.91
C PHE A 19 2.26 9.60 2.22
N ILE A 20 3.26 9.77 1.37
CA ILE A 20 3.46 11.04 0.64
C ILE A 20 2.26 11.32 -0.27
N GLN A 21 1.83 10.35 -1.07
CA GLN A 21 0.72 10.51 -2.02
C GLN A 21 -0.59 10.81 -1.28
N PHE A 22 -0.96 9.99 -0.31
CA PHE A 22 -2.26 10.04 0.34
C PHE A 22 -2.34 11.12 1.44
N SER A 23 -1.29 11.31 2.25
CA SER A 23 -1.30 12.30 3.36
C SER A 23 -0.76 13.66 2.99
N ILE A 24 0.40 13.74 2.34
CA ILE A 24 1.05 15.02 2.06
C ILE A 24 0.46 15.65 0.79
N ALA A 25 0.33 14.85 -0.27
CA ALA A 25 -0.23 15.26 -1.56
C ALA A 25 -1.74 14.98 -1.68
N GLN A 26 -2.48 15.04 -0.55
CA GLN A 26 -3.91 14.68 -0.47
C GLN A 26 -4.78 15.35 -1.55
N THR A 27 -4.53 16.63 -1.88
CA THR A 27 -5.26 17.36 -2.93
C THR A 27 -5.01 16.79 -4.33
N ASN A 28 -3.82 16.25 -4.60
CA ASN A 28 -3.53 15.55 -5.85
C ASN A 28 -4.18 14.16 -5.85
N THR A 29 -4.21 13.48 -4.72
CA THR A 29 -4.88 12.19 -4.61
C THR A 29 -6.39 12.29 -4.80
N LEU A 30 -6.99 13.37 -4.33
CA LEU A 30 -8.39 13.66 -4.58
C LEU A 30 -8.71 13.68 -6.09
N LYS A 31 -7.77 14.10 -6.95
CA LYS A 31 -7.95 14.08 -8.42
C LYS A 31 -7.97 12.66 -9.01
N ILE A 32 -7.41 11.69 -8.29
CA ILE A 32 -7.44 10.27 -8.65
C ILE A 32 -8.81 9.69 -8.34
N LEU A 33 -9.35 10.02 -7.17
CA LEU A 33 -10.62 9.49 -6.67
C LEU A 33 -11.82 10.20 -7.31
N LEU A 34 -11.84 11.53 -7.30
CA LEU A 34 -12.94 12.33 -7.83
C LEU A 34 -12.75 12.71 -9.31
N PRO A 35 -13.81 12.58 -10.13
CA PRO A 35 -13.85 13.17 -11.46
C PRO A 35 -13.80 14.70 -11.35
N ARG A 36 -13.48 15.40 -12.45
CA ARG A 36 -13.21 16.85 -12.40
C ARG A 36 -14.44 17.65 -11.98
N GLU A 37 -15.60 17.16 -12.40
CA GLU A 37 -16.93 17.75 -12.23
C GLU A 37 -17.34 17.79 -10.76
N GLU A 38 -16.86 16.85 -9.93
CA GLU A 38 -17.21 16.75 -8.50
C GLU A 38 -16.19 17.41 -7.57
N ARG A 39 -15.13 18.05 -8.10
CA ARG A 39 -14.07 18.61 -7.24
C ARG A 39 -14.49 19.85 -6.46
N SER A 40 -15.55 20.53 -6.91
CA SER A 40 -16.17 21.65 -6.19
C SER A 40 -17.25 21.20 -5.20
N ASN A 41 -17.49 19.88 -5.07
CA ASN A 41 -18.46 19.35 -4.13
C ASN A 41 -18.05 19.72 -2.68
N PRO A 42 -18.96 20.21 -1.82
CA PRO A 42 -18.65 20.57 -0.44
C PRO A 42 -18.03 19.45 0.40
N ILE A 43 -18.23 18.18 0.02
CA ILE A 43 -17.65 17.01 0.70
C ILE A 43 -16.19 16.75 0.28
N ALA A 44 -15.72 17.32 -0.83
CA ALA A 44 -14.39 17.07 -1.37
C ALA A 44 -13.23 17.33 -0.37
N PRO A 45 -13.26 18.39 0.47
CA PRO A 45 -12.27 18.58 1.53
C PRO A 45 -12.30 17.49 2.61
N THR A 46 -13.50 17.03 3.00
CA THR A 46 -13.65 15.90 3.94
C THR A 46 -13.04 14.64 3.36
N LEU A 47 -13.31 14.35 2.07
CA LEU A 47 -12.73 13.19 1.39
C LEU A 47 -11.19 13.29 1.34
N ALA A 48 -10.63 14.46 1.03
CA ALA A 48 -9.19 14.67 1.05
C ALA A 48 -8.61 14.39 2.44
N ALA A 49 -9.22 14.90 3.51
CA ALA A 49 -8.79 14.66 4.88
C ALA A 49 -8.90 13.17 5.28
N SER A 50 -9.97 12.47 4.88
CA SER A 50 -10.12 11.02 5.12
C SER A 50 -9.03 10.22 4.41
N VAL A 51 -8.66 10.61 3.20
CA VAL A 51 -7.57 9.99 2.45
C VAL A 51 -6.22 10.27 3.11
N ALA A 52 -6.03 11.48 3.65
CA ALA A 52 -4.81 11.80 4.38
C ALA A 52 -4.64 10.99 5.66
N PHE A 53 -5.74 10.75 6.38
CA PHE A 53 -5.76 9.83 7.50
C PHE A 53 -5.38 8.39 7.08
N LEU A 54 -5.95 7.89 5.98
CA LEU A 54 -5.60 6.58 5.43
C LEU A 54 -4.12 6.49 5.02
N GLY A 55 -3.56 7.54 4.42
CA GLY A 55 -2.13 7.65 4.13
C GLY A 55 -1.27 7.59 5.39
N GLY A 56 -1.73 8.19 6.49
CA GLY A 56 -1.01 8.25 7.76
C GLY A 56 -0.77 6.86 8.36
N MET A 57 -1.70 5.93 8.14
CA MET A 57 -1.56 4.53 8.56
C MET A 57 -0.44 3.78 7.82
N ASN A 58 -0.02 4.24 6.63
CA ASN A 58 1.06 3.61 5.87
C ASN A 58 2.45 4.01 6.40
N LEU A 59 2.61 5.21 6.94
CA LEU A 59 3.89 5.71 7.45
C LEU A 59 4.55 4.77 8.48
N PRO A 60 3.88 4.33 9.57
CA PRO A 60 4.51 3.45 10.54
C PRO A 60 4.93 2.11 9.94
N ILE A 61 4.20 1.60 8.94
CA ILE A 61 4.54 0.35 8.25
C ILE A 61 5.81 0.53 7.43
N GLY A 62 5.93 1.64 6.69
CA GLY A 62 7.13 1.98 5.93
C GLY A 62 8.35 2.21 6.81
N LEU A 63 8.18 2.92 7.94
CA LEU A 63 9.23 3.15 8.93
C LEU A 63 9.67 1.86 9.61
N LEU A 64 8.74 0.97 9.96
CA LEU A 64 9.06 -0.35 10.49
C LEU A 64 9.89 -1.14 9.48
N SER A 65 9.43 -1.23 8.22
CA SER A 65 10.18 -1.92 7.17
C SER A 65 11.60 -1.36 6.98
N PHE A 66 11.75 -0.03 7.06
CA PHE A 66 13.04 0.63 6.95
C PHE A 66 13.96 0.30 8.12
N TYR A 67 13.41 0.35 9.34
CA TYR A 67 14.14 0.00 10.55
C TYR A 67 14.63 -1.45 10.53
N LEU A 68 13.77 -2.40 10.12
CA LEU A 68 14.15 -3.80 9.96
C LEU A 68 15.26 -3.98 8.92
N LEU A 69 15.18 -3.27 7.79
CA LEU A 69 16.19 -3.30 6.74
C LEU A 69 17.54 -2.75 7.22
N ALA A 70 17.53 -1.55 7.80
CA ALA A 70 18.73 -0.77 8.08
C ALA A 70 19.41 -1.17 9.40
N ALA A 71 18.64 -1.38 10.46
CA ALA A 71 19.18 -1.63 11.80
C ALA A 71 19.31 -3.12 12.14
N ARG A 72 18.52 -3.98 11.47
CA ARG A 72 18.52 -5.44 11.70
C ARG A 72 18.47 -5.80 13.19
N PRO A 73 17.48 -5.27 13.93
CA PRO A 73 17.44 -5.40 15.38
C PRO A 73 17.41 -6.86 15.82
N SER A 74 17.93 -7.16 17.02
CA SER A 74 18.05 -8.52 17.53
C SER A 74 16.73 -9.30 17.52
N PHE A 75 15.61 -8.65 17.81
CA PHE A 75 14.28 -9.29 17.77
C PHE A 75 13.87 -9.76 16.37
N PHE A 76 14.45 -9.20 15.30
CA PHE A 76 14.17 -9.56 13.91
C PHE A 76 15.08 -10.69 13.40
N GLN A 77 16.11 -11.08 14.16
CA GLN A 77 17.01 -12.16 13.74
C GLN A 77 16.33 -13.54 13.75
N PRO A 78 15.50 -13.91 14.75
CA PRO A 78 14.78 -15.19 14.76
C PRO A 78 13.85 -15.35 13.57
N VAL A 79 13.79 -16.57 13.03
CA VAL A 79 12.99 -16.90 11.84
C VAL A 79 11.50 -16.65 12.07
N GLU A 80 11.01 -16.91 13.27
CA GLU A 80 9.61 -16.75 13.66
C GLU A 80 9.18 -15.28 13.61
N ALA A 81 10.06 -14.38 14.07
CA ALA A 81 9.83 -12.94 14.01
C ALA A 81 9.84 -12.43 12.56
N GLN A 82 10.77 -12.92 11.74
CA GLN A 82 10.80 -12.59 10.30
C GLN A 82 9.52 -13.07 9.61
N LEU A 83 9.12 -14.32 9.87
CA LEU A 83 7.90 -14.91 9.32
C LEU A 83 6.67 -14.08 9.67
N ALA A 84 6.49 -13.74 10.95
CA ALA A 84 5.37 -12.93 11.42
C ALA A 84 5.33 -11.55 10.72
N LEU A 85 6.47 -10.90 10.57
CA LEU A 85 6.56 -9.58 9.95
C LEU A 85 6.33 -9.61 8.43
N PHE A 86 6.88 -10.60 7.72
CA PHE A 86 6.61 -10.75 6.28
C PHE A 86 5.15 -11.14 6.01
N LEU A 87 4.52 -11.97 6.86
CA LEU A 87 3.08 -12.23 6.76
C LEU A 87 2.25 -10.97 7.05
N PHE A 88 2.66 -10.14 8.02
CA PHE A 88 2.02 -8.86 8.30
C PHE A 88 2.09 -7.92 7.08
N PHE A 89 3.27 -7.73 6.49
CA PHE A 89 3.41 -6.90 5.28
C PHE A 89 2.62 -7.46 4.10
N ALA A 90 2.61 -8.78 3.91
CA ALA A 90 1.79 -9.45 2.91
C ALA A 90 0.30 -9.11 3.12
N ALA A 91 -0.20 -9.20 4.34
CA ALA A 91 -1.59 -8.88 4.68
C ALA A 91 -1.91 -7.40 4.41
N CYS A 92 -1.00 -6.47 4.72
CA CYS A 92 -1.16 -5.05 4.42
C CYS A 92 -1.36 -4.83 2.91
N HIS A 93 -0.46 -5.32 2.07
CA HIS A 93 -0.59 -5.18 0.61
C HIS A 93 -1.81 -5.92 0.05
N PHE A 94 -2.08 -7.14 0.54
CA PHE A 94 -3.26 -7.91 0.13
C PHE A 94 -4.54 -7.13 0.40
N SER A 95 -4.66 -6.48 1.56
CA SER A 95 -5.85 -5.69 1.90
C SER A 95 -6.07 -4.54 0.92
N GLN A 96 -5.00 -3.81 0.57
CA GLN A 96 -5.06 -2.68 -0.36
C GLN A 96 -5.39 -3.12 -1.79
N PHE A 97 -4.83 -4.25 -2.23
CA PHE A 97 -5.19 -4.92 -3.47
C PHE A 97 -6.65 -5.40 -3.48
N ALA A 98 -7.07 -6.11 -2.43
CA ALA A 98 -8.37 -6.77 -2.36
C ALA A 98 -9.53 -5.77 -2.41
N TYR A 99 -9.40 -4.60 -1.79
CA TYR A 99 -10.46 -3.56 -1.85
C TYR A 99 -10.64 -2.93 -3.23
N ASN A 100 -9.69 -3.11 -4.16
CA ASN A 100 -9.86 -2.71 -5.55
C ASN A 100 -10.65 -3.75 -6.37
N LEU A 101 -10.75 -5.01 -5.93
CA LEU A 101 -11.46 -6.06 -6.68
C LEU A 101 -12.97 -5.80 -6.79
N PRO A 102 -13.72 -5.48 -5.72
CA PRO A 102 -15.15 -5.17 -5.85
C PRO A 102 -15.41 -3.95 -6.73
N VAL A 103 -14.50 -2.96 -6.71
CA VAL A 103 -14.60 -1.77 -7.58
C VAL A 103 -14.39 -2.17 -9.04
N LEU A 104 -13.39 -3.01 -9.31
CA LEU A 104 -13.13 -3.53 -10.65
C LEU A 104 -14.29 -4.37 -11.19
N MET A 105 -14.84 -5.27 -10.38
CA MET A 105 -15.98 -6.13 -10.75
C MET A 105 -17.25 -5.33 -11.06
N ARG A 106 -17.39 -4.12 -10.50
CA ARG A 106 -18.49 -3.18 -10.80
C ARG A 106 -18.22 -2.30 -12.03
N GLY A 107 -17.15 -2.57 -12.78
CA GLY A 107 -16.77 -1.82 -13.99
C GLY A 107 -15.76 -0.69 -13.75
N GLY A 108 -15.18 -0.58 -12.56
CA GLY A 108 -14.27 0.52 -12.21
C GLY A 108 -15.04 1.82 -11.97
N ARG A 109 -14.66 2.90 -12.65
CA ARG A 109 -15.37 4.19 -12.55
C ARG A 109 -16.70 4.11 -13.31
N VAL A 110 -17.79 4.43 -12.63
CA VAL A 110 -19.15 4.47 -13.19
C VAL A 110 -19.76 5.84 -12.90
N GLY A 111 -19.95 6.66 -13.94
CA GLY A 111 -20.35 8.05 -13.78
C GLY A 111 -19.36 8.81 -12.88
N VAL A 112 -19.87 9.34 -11.77
CA VAL A 112 -19.08 10.06 -10.76
C VAL A 112 -18.60 9.20 -9.59
N ALA A 113 -19.02 7.93 -9.53
CA ALA A 113 -18.68 7.02 -8.45
C ALA A 113 -17.41 6.20 -8.76
N TYR A 114 -16.74 5.79 -7.67
CA TYR A 114 -15.54 4.96 -7.69
C TYR A 114 -14.36 5.57 -8.47
N TRP A 115 -13.30 4.78 -8.62
CA TRP A 115 -12.07 5.15 -9.31
C TRP A 115 -11.71 4.15 -10.41
N PRO A 116 -10.95 4.58 -11.44
CA PRO A 116 -10.64 3.74 -12.58
C PRO A 116 -9.49 2.78 -12.26
N VAL A 117 -9.78 1.64 -11.63
CA VAL A 117 -8.79 0.65 -11.16
C VAL A 117 -7.74 0.30 -12.22
N LEU A 118 -8.15 0.08 -13.47
CA LEU A 118 -7.23 -0.32 -14.56
C LEU A 118 -6.60 0.86 -15.33
N LYS A 119 -6.65 2.10 -14.82
CA LYS A 119 -6.04 3.26 -15.50
C LYS A 119 -5.29 4.18 -14.54
N GLY A 120 -4.24 4.81 -15.06
CA GLY A 120 -3.52 5.88 -14.36
C GLY A 120 -2.90 5.42 -13.03
N PRO A 121 -2.89 6.28 -12.00
CA PRO A 121 -2.30 5.95 -10.70
C PRO A 121 -2.93 4.75 -9.99
N MET A 122 -4.23 4.50 -10.14
CA MET A 122 -4.89 3.36 -9.49
C MET A 122 -4.41 2.02 -10.02
N LEU A 123 -4.08 1.92 -11.32
CA LEU A 123 -3.50 0.70 -11.89
C LEU A 123 -2.13 0.40 -11.27
N ARG A 124 -1.32 1.44 -11.07
CA ARG A 124 0.00 1.29 -10.43
C ARG A 124 -0.17 0.77 -9.01
N ILE A 125 -1.11 1.34 -8.26
CA ILE A 125 -1.42 0.88 -6.89
C ILE A 125 -1.83 -0.58 -6.90
N PHE A 126 -2.80 -0.92 -7.75
CA PHE A 126 -3.33 -2.28 -7.86
C PHE A 126 -2.24 -3.32 -8.18
N VAL A 127 -1.38 -3.04 -9.17
CA VAL A 127 -0.32 -3.99 -9.58
C VAL A 127 0.78 -4.10 -8.53
N ILE A 128 1.20 -2.98 -7.95
CA ILE A 128 2.30 -2.98 -6.98
C ILE A 128 1.86 -3.67 -5.68
N ASP A 129 0.64 -3.42 -5.21
CA ASP A 129 0.11 -4.12 -4.02
C ASP A 129 -0.03 -5.63 -4.28
N ALA A 130 -0.49 -6.06 -5.46
CA ALA A 130 -0.53 -7.48 -5.80
C ALA A 130 0.88 -8.11 -5.80
N THR A 131 1.86 -7.40 -6.36
CA THR A 131 3.24 -7.86 -6.49
C THR A 131 3.93 -7.94 -5.13
N LEU A 132 3.79 -6.90 -4.30
CA LEU A 132 4.39 -6.87 -2.97
C LEU A 132 3.69 -7.83 -2.01
N PHE A 133 2.38 -8.05 -2.13
CA PHE A 133 1.72 -9.17 -1.45
C PHE A 133 2.41 -10.49 -1.77
N ALA A 134 2.54 -10.82 -3.06
CA ALA A 134 3.17 -12.07 -3.49
C ALA A 134 4.64 -12.17 -3.06
N ALA A 135 5.41 -11.08 -3.13
CA ALA A 135 6.82 -11.06 -2.74
C ALA A 135 7.01 -11.27 -1.23
N ASN A 136 6.23 -10.60 -0.39
CA ASN A 136 6.28 -10.78 1.07
C ASN A 136 5.86 -12.20 1.46
N LEU A 137 4.77 -12.71 0.86
CA LEU A 137 4.34 -14.09 1.08
C LEU A 137 5.39 -15.11 0.62
N GLY A 138 6.02 -14.88 -0.54
CA GLY A 138 7.10 -15.71 -1.05
C GLY A 138 8.29 -15.78 -0.10
N VAL A 139 8.72 -14.65 0.47
CA VAL A 139 9.77 -14.63 1.50
C VAL A 139 9.34 -15.41 2.75
N ALA A 140 8.11 -15.21 3.22
CA ALA A 140 7.57 -15.96 4.36
C ALA A 140 7.59 -17.49 4.13
N LEU A 141 7.16 -17.94 2.94
CA LEU A 141 7.17 -19.37 2.60
C LEU A 141 8.59 -19.94 2.50
N LEU A 142 9.54 -19.17 1.96
CA LEU A 142 10.95 -19.56 1.90
C LEU A 142 11.60 -19.68 3.28
N LEU A 143 11.15 -18.90 4.27
CA LEU A 143 11.63 -19.00 5.64
C LEU A 143 11.19 -20.29 6.33
N ILE A 144 9.98 -20.80 6.03
CA ILE A 144 9.46 -22.07 6.57
C ILE A 144 10.11 -23.28 5.87
N SER A 145 10.55 -23.11 4.63
CA SER A 145 11.11 -24.19 3.80
C SER A 145 12.61 -24.45 4.05
N ARG A 146 13.21 -23.77 5.02
CA ARG A 146 14.64 -23.86 5.38
C ARG A 146 14.79 -24.47 6.76
#